data_AF-A0A3P6Q697-F1
#
_entry.id   AF-A0A3P6Q697-F1
#
_cell.length_a   1.000
_cell.length_b   1.000
_cell.length_c   1.000
_cell.angle_alpha   90.00
_cell.angle_beta   90.00
_cell.angle_gamma   90.00
#
_symmetry.space_group_name_H-M   'P 1'
#
loop_
_entity.id
_entity.type
_entity.pdbx_description
1 polymer ?
#
loop_
_entity_poly.entity_id
_entity_poly.type
_entity_poly.pdbx_seq_one_letter_code
_entity_poly.pdbx_strand_id
1 'polypeptide(L)'
;MHQNALACVRQPSQGPTFGIKGGAAGGGYAQAIPMEEFNLHLTGDIHAITAAHNLLAAAIDARLFHEKTQSDEALFNRLAPVNKSGIHF
;
A
#
# COMPACT_ATOMS: atom_id res chain seq x y z
N MET A 1 4.34 42.30 10.37
CA MET A 1 3.72 40.98 10.52
C MET A 1 3.54 40.33 9.14
N HIS A 2 4.64 40.11 8.41
CA HIS A 2 4.64 39.44 7.11
C HIS A 2 5.81 38.47 7.11
N GLN A 3 5.51 37.19 7.32
CA GLN A 3 6.45 36.08 7.26
C GLN A 3 5.87 35.06 6.27
N ASN A 4 6.70 34.46 5.43
CA ASN A 4 6.27 33.33 4.61
C ASN A 4 5.98 32.15 5.54
N ALA A 5 4.74 31.68 5.56
CA ALA A 5 4.28 30.61 6.43
C ALA A 5 3.55 29.53 5.61
N LEU A 6 3.67 28.27 6.06
CA LEU A 6 3.10 27.09 5.42
C LEU A 6 2.71 26.06 6.48
N ALA A 7 1.68 25.26 6.20
CA ALA A 7 1.14 24.26 7.10
C ALA A 7 1.25 22.85 6.49
N CYS A 8 1.70 21.89 7.29
CA CYS A 8 1.77 20.48 6.92
C CYS A 8 0.73 19.69 7.73
N VAL A 9 -0.15 18.97 7.04
CA VAL A 9 -1.22 18.18 7.66
C VAL A 9 -1.17 16.73 7.16
N ARG A 10 -1.68 15.80 7.97
CA ARG A 10 -1.76 14.39 7.59
C ARG A 10 -2.97 14.15 6.69
N GLN A 11 -2.83 13.25 5.71
CA GLN A 11 -3.97 12.75 4.96
C GLN A 11 -4.91 11.96 5.89
N PRO A 12 -6.22 12.23 5.88
CA PRO A 12 -7.20 11.44 6.62
C PRO A 12 -7.40 10.06 6.00
N SER A 13 -7.74 9.09 6.83
CA SER A 13 -8.23 7.81 6.33
C SER A 13 -9.66 7.95 5.78
N GLN A 14 -9.95 7.19 4.73
CA GLN A 14 -11.24 7.23 4.04
C GLN A 14 -12.39 6.62 4.88
N GLY A 15 -12.08 5.63 5.74
CA GLY A 15 -13.08 4.90 6.52
C GLY A 15 -13.96 5.79 7.41
N PRO A 16 -13.40 6.66 8.26
CA PRO A 16 -14.17 7.59 9.09
C PRO A 16 -15.05 8.58 8.32
N THR A 17 -14.68 8.94 7.08
CA THR A 17 -15.45 9.82 6.19
C THR A 17 -16.83 9.26 5.88
N PHE A 18 -16.95 7.94 5.72
CA PHE A 18 -18.22 7.26 5.47
C PHE A 18 -19.01 6.91 6.75
N GLY A 19 -18.48 7.25 7.92
CA GLY A 19 -19.11 7.01 9.23
C GLY A 19 -19.66 8.29 9.85
N ILE A 20 -18.94 8.84 10.83
CA ILE A 20 -19.44 9.91 11.72
C ILE A 20 -18.74 11.27 11.46
N LYS A 21 -17.57 11.32 10.80
CA LYS A 21 -16.78 12.56 10.65
C LYS A 21 -16.34 12.81 9.21
N GLY A 22 -16.80 13.92 8.63
CA GLY A 22 -16.53 14.32 7.24
C GLY A 22 -15.47 15.43 7.04
N GLY A 23 -14.56 15.70 7.99
CA GLY A 23 -13.57 16.75 7.79
C GLY A 23 -12.36 16.68 8.71
N ALA A 24 -11.20 16.32 8.17
CA ALA A 24 -9.91 16.33 8.88
C ALA A 24 -8.99 17.51 8.49
N ALA A 25 -9.42 18.32 7.51
CA ALA A 25 -8.65 19.39 6.90
C ALA A 25 -8.98 20.79 7.46
N GLY A 26 -9.53 20.89 8.66
CA GLY A 26 -9.99 22.16 9.27
C GLY A 26 -11.51 22.37 9.19
N GLY A 27 -11.97 23.61 9.32
CA GLY A 27 -13.40 23.97 9.32
C GLY A 27 -13.66 25.47 9.41
N GLY A 28 -14.84 25.91 8.97
CA GLY A 28 -15.19 27.34 8.91
C GLY A 28 -14.33 28.11 7.90
N TYR A 29 -13.77 29.25 8.30
CA TYR A 29 -12.93 30.10 7.43
C TYR A 29 -11.47 29.63 7.28
N ALA A 30 -11.07 28.57 8.00
CA ALA A 30 -9.72 28.02 7.97
C ALA A 30 -9.77 26.52 7.66
N GLN A 31 -9.61 26.19 6.38
CA GLN A 31 -9.68 24.82 5.86
C GLN A 31 -8.72 24.63 4.68
N ALA A 32 -8.20 23.42 4.54
CA ALA A 32 -7.52 22.99 3.33
C ALA A 32 -8.57 22.57 2.28
N ILE A 33 -8.36 23.01 1.04
CA ILE A 33 -9.20 22.71 -0.12
C ILE A 33 -8.34 22.06 -1.23
N PRO A 34 -8.94 21.22 -2.11
CA PRO A 34 -10.34 20.78 -2.14
C PRO A 34 -10.66 19.69 -1.09
N MET A 35 -11.71 19.90 -0.30
CA MET A 35 -12.04 19.04 0.85
C MET A 35 -12.56 17.64 0.46
N GLU A 36 -13.27 17.52 -0.67
CA GLU A 36 -13.81 16.24 -1.15
C GLU A 36 -12.69 15.26 -1.54
N GLU A 37 -11.74 15.72 -2.36
CA GLU A 37 -10.55 14.93 -2.71
C GLU A 37 -9.72 14.61 -1.47
N PHE A 38 -9.53 15.59 -0.57
CA PHE A 38 -8.75 15.40 0.66
C PHE A 38 -9.31 14.33 1.60
N ASN A 39 -10.63 14.20 1.69
CA ASN A 39 -11.29 13.22 2.55
C ASN A 39 -11.53 11.84 1.89
N LEU A 40 -11.34 11.73 0.58
CA LEU A 40 -11.53 10.51 -0.20
C LEU A 40 -10.17 9.97 -0.67
N HIS A 41 -9.96 9.92 -1.98
CA HIS A 41 -8.82 9.26 -2.58
C HIS A 41 -7.56 10.14 -2.58
N LEU A 42 -7.72 11.46 -2.49
CA LEU A 42 -6.67 12.45 -2.73
C LEU A 42 -5.85 12.05 -3.97
N THR A 43 -4.55 11.79 -3.77
CA THR A 43 -3.59 11.36 -4.79
C THR A 43 -3.39 9.84 -4.85
N GLY A 44 -4.06 9.09 -3.97
CA GLY A 44 -3.99 7.63 -3.92
C GLY A 44 -2.92 7.05 -2.98
N ASP A 45 -2.27 7.86 -2.14
CA ASP A 45 -1.15 7.44 -1.29
C ASP A 45 -1.54 6.28 -0.35
N ILE A 46 -2.74 6.34 0.25
CA ILE A 46 -3.26 5.26 1.09
C ILE A 46 -3.48 3.99 0.29
N HIS A 47 -3.98 4.08 -0.96
CA HIS A 47 -4.13 2.90 -1.82
C HIS A 47 -2.78 2.26 -2.14
N ALA A 48 -1.75 3.06 -2.42
CA ALA A 48 -0.40 2.57 -2.66
C ALA A 48 0.15 1.84 -1.43
N ILE A 49 -0.02 2.41 -0.24
CA ILE A 49 0.38 1.78 1.04
C ILE A 49 -0.38 0.46 1.25
N THR A 50 -1.69 0.45 1.05
CA THR A 50 -2.53 -0.77 1.18
C THR A 50 -2.10 -1.84 0.19
N ALA A 51 -1.84 -1.49 -1.06
CA ALA A 51 -1.38 -2.44 -2.08
C ALA A 51 -0.03 -3.05 -1.70
N ALA A 52 0.94 -2.24 -1.27
CA ALA A 52 2.25 -2.72 -0.82
C ALA A 52 2.15 -3.63 0.42
N HIS A 53 1.31 -3.25 1.39
CA HIS A 53 1.08 -4.03 2.60
C HIS A 53 0.47 -5.41 2.28
N ASN A 54 -0.56 -5.44 1.45
CA ASN A 54 -1.22 -6.67 1.04
C ASN A 54 -0.32 -7.55 0.16
N LEU A 55 0.50 -6.95 -0.70
CA LEU A 55 1.48 -7.68 -1.50
C LEU A 55 2.50 -8.40 -0.62
N LEU A 56 3.00 -7.73 0.43
CA LEU A 56 3.92 -8.35 1.38
C LEU A 56 3.28 -9.53 2.11
N ALA A 57 2.05 -9.35 2.61
CA ALA A 57 1.31 -10.42 3.27
C ALA A 57 1.11 -11.62 2.32
N ALA A 58 0.65 -11.37 1.10
CA ALA A 58 0.46 -12.42 0.09
C ALA A 58 1.77 -13.13 -0.28
N ALA A 59 2.89 -12.40 -0.36
CA ALA A 59 4.19 -12.99 -0.62
C ALA A 59 4.62 -13.93 0.51
N ILE A 60 4.45 -13.52 1.78
CA ILE A 60 4.77 -14.34 2.95
C ILE A 60 3.93 -15.63 2.94
N ASP A 61 2.61 -15.51 2.74
CA ASP A 61 1.71 -16.67 2.71
C ASP A 61 2.07 -17.62 1.57
N ALA A 62 2.42 -17.09 0.38
CA ALA A 62 2.85 -17.89 -0.75
C ALA A 62 4.16 -18.66 -0.46
N ARG A 63 5.13 -18.04 0.24
CA ARG A 63 6.37 -18.73 0.64
C ARG A 63 6.07 -19.86 1.63
N LEU A 64 5.31 -19.57 2.68
CA LEU A 64 4.91 -20.55 3.68
C LEU A 64 4.14 -21.72 3.06
N PHE A 65 3.24 -21.45 2.11
CA PHE A 65 2.49 -22.48 1.41
C PHE A 65 3.42 -23.40 0.61
N HIS A 66 4.34 -22.83 -0.18
CA HIS A 66 5.25 -23.61 -1.02
C HIS A 66 6.23 -24.45 -0.20
N GLU A 67 6.80 -23.91 0.88
CA GLU A 67 7.69 -24.65 1.78
C GLU A 67 6.97 -25.79 2.51
N LYS A 68 5.68 -25.65 2.81
CA LYS A 68 4.88 -26.71 3.45
C LYS A 68 4.42 -27.81 2.51
N THR A 69 4.25 -27.50 1.22
CA THR A 69 3.57 -28.41 0.27
C THR A 69 4.48 -29.03 -0.77
N GLN A 70 5.71 -28.53 -0.94
CA GLN A 70 6.59 -28.93 -2.03
C GLN A 70 7.95 -29.35 -1.49
N SER A 71 8.60 -30.29 -2.18
CA SER A 71 9.98 -30.67 -1.86
C SER A 71 10.97 -29.60 -2.29
N ASP A 72 12.10 -29.54 -1.60
CA ASP A 72 13.21 -28.63 -1.92
C ASP A 72 13.68 -28.82 -3.37
N GLU A 73 13.69 -30.05 -3.88
CA GLU A 73 14.05 -30.36 -5.27
C GLU A 73 13.04 -29.76 -6.26
N ALA A 74 11.74 -29.85 -5.96
CA ALA A 74 10.70 -29.25 -6.79
C ALA A 74 10.75 -27.71 -6.77
N LEU A 75 11.19 -27.11 -5.65
CA LEU A 75 11.41 -25.67 -5.53
C LEU A 75 12.65 -25.23 -6.30
N PHE A 76 13.75 -25.97 -6.16
CA PHE A 76 15.02 -25.73 -6.85
C PHE A 76 14.84 -25.80 -8.38
N ASN A 77 14.14 -26.82 -8.88
CA ASN A 77 13.87 -26.98 -10.31
C ASN A 77 13.02 -25.84 -10.90
N ARG A 78 12.22 -25.13 -10.09
CA ARG A 78 11.48 -23.94 -10.52
C ARG A 78 12.30 -22.66 -10.43
N LEU A 79 13.20 -22.57 -9.45
CA LEU A 79 14.11 -21.43 -9.30
C LEU A 79 15.21 -21.44 -10.38
N ALA A 80 15.76 -22.62 -10.66
CA ALA A 80 16.81 -22.87 -11.64
C ALA A 80 16.36 -23.96 -12.62
N PRO A 81 15.50 -23.63 -13.60
CA PRO A 81 15.03 -24.62 -14.57
C PRO A 81 16.19 -25.18 -15.39
N VAL A 82 16.17 -26.48 -15.63
CA VAL A 82 17.12 -27.15 -16.51
C VAL A 82 17.03 -26.62 -17.92
N ASN A 83 18.19 -26.41 -18.54
CA ASN A 83 18.27 -26.09 -19.96
C ASN A 83 17.89 -27.30 -20.83
N LYS A 84 17.80 -27.12 -22.16
CA LYS A 84 17.46 -28.20 -23.10
C LYS A 84 18.44 -29.39 -23.08
N SER A 85 19.62 -29.20 -22.48
CA SER A 85 20.67 -30.22 -22.32
C SER A 85 20.61 -30.92 -20.96
N GLY A 86 19.61 -30.62 -20.11
CA GLY A 86 19.43 -31.24 -18.80
C GLY A 86 20.35 -30.70 -17.70
N ILE A 87 21.01 -29.55 -17.93
CA ILE A 87 21.95 -28.95 -16.98
C ILE A 87 21.29 -27.71 -16.36
N HIS A 88 21.36 -27.58 -15.03
CA HIS A 88 21.02 -26.33 -14.34
C HIS A 88 22.06 -25.27 -14.72
N PHE A 89 21.61 -24.08 -15.13
CA PHE A 89 22.49 -22.96 -15.45
C PHE A 89 23.37 -22.57 -14.26
#